data_AF-A0A6L7ILH7-F1
#
_entry.id   AF-A0A6L7ILH7-F1
#
_cell.length_a   1.000
_cell.length_b   1.000
_cell.length_c   1.000
_cell.angle_alpha   90.00
_cell.angle_beta   90.00
_cell.angle_gamma   90.00
#
_symmetry.space_group_name_H-M   'P 1'
#
loop_
_entity.id
_entity.type
_entity.pdbx_description
1 polymer ?
#
loop_
_entity_poly.entity_id
_entity_poly.type
_entity_poly.pdbx_seq_one_letter_code
_entity_poly.pdbx_strand_id
1 'polypeptide(L)'
;MSEEFEIRNKVAESGLINFDIADLVPKGERRGIDLKDFLFMEMVLKEKDFREKVAAINGEEYKDSYVYIYNSADAIVPLWAYFLITAKLADTAKKIVFGDAENLEIILMHDAIQNYDFSEMNGKRVLVKGCTDKAIPENAYVELVEKLKPVVKSLMFGEACSNVPILKN
;
A
#
# COMPACT_ATOMS: atom_id res chain seq x y z
N MET A 1 -35.58 -1.42 -46.63
CA MET A 1 -34.23 -1.71 -46.10
C MET A 1 -34.01 -0.76 -44.95
N SER A 2 -34.29 -1.22 -43.73
CA SER A 2 -34.06 -0.48 -42.49
C SER A 2 -32.56 -0.48 -42.21
N GLU A 3 -31.93 0.69 -42.30
CA GLU A 3 -30.55 0.87 -41.87
C GLU A 3 -30.52 0.73 -40.35
N GLU A 4 -29.98 -0.39 -39.87
CA GLU A 4 -29.63 -0.58 -38.46
C GLU A 4 -28.50 0.38 -38.12
N PHE A 5 -28.82 1.41 -37.33
CA PHE A 5 -27.80 2.21 -36.66
C PHE A 5 -27.09 1.33 -35.64
N GLU A 6 -25.96 0.77 -36.07
CA GLU A 6 -25.00 0.09 -35.21
C GLU A 6 -24.56 1.05 -34.10
N ILE A 7 -24.97 0.80 -32.85
CA ILE A 7 -24.57 1.61 -31.69
C ILE A 7 -23.09 1.33 -31.42
N ARG A 8 -22.21 2.07 -32.10
CA ARG A 8 -20.78 2.07 -31.82
C ARG A 8 -20.55 2.66 -30.43
N ASN A 9 -20.04 1.83 -29.53
CA ASN A 9 -19.64 2.25 -28.20
C ASN A 9 -18.36 3.12 -28.29
N LYS A 10 -18.55 4.45 -28.34
CA LYS A 10 -17.48 5.45 -28.46
C LYS A 10 -16.40 5.38 -27.36
N VAL A 11 -16.65 4.65 -26.26
CA VAL A 11 -15.67 4.48 -25.17
C VAL A 11 -14.51 3.60 -25.62
N ALA A 12 -14.77 2.52 -26.37
CA ALA A 12 -13.74 1.62 -26.89
C ALA A 12 -12.88 2.27 -27.99
N GLU A 13 -13.44 3.21 -28.76
CA GLU A 13 -12.72 3.96 -29.80
C GLU A 13 -11.95 5.18 -29.25
N SER A 14 -12.09 5.51 -27.96
CA SER A 14 -11.53 6.74 -27.39
C SER A 14 -10.05 6.67 -27.00
N GLY A 15 -9.44 5.49 -26.90
CA GLY A 15 -8.06 5.34 -26.41
C GLY A 15 -7.84 5.86 -24.98
N LEU A 16 -8.92 5.93 -24.18
CA LEU A 16 -8.90 6.26 -22.76
C LEU A 16 -8.75 4.99 -21.93
N ILE A 17 -7.68 4.91 -21.13
CA ILE A 17 -7.49 3.87 -20.12
C ILE A 17 -8.14 4.32 -18.82
N ASN A 18 -9.01 3.48 -18.27
CA ASN A 18 -9.47 3.62 -16.90
C ASN A 18 -8.54 2.81 -16.01
N PHE A 19 -7.81 3.46 -15.13
CA PHE A 19 -6.89 2.82 -14.21
C PHE A 19 -7.42 2.96 -12.79
N ASP A 20 -7.59 1.85 -12.09
CA ASP A 20 -7.98 1.86 -10.68
C ASP A 20 -6.74 1.62 -9.81
N ILE A 21 -6.38 2.59 -8.98
CA ILE A 21 -5.24 2.45 -8.07
C ILE A 21 -5.48 1.33 -7.03
N ALA A 22 -6.74 0.99 -6.75
CA ALA A 22 -7.10 -0.07 -5.81
C ALA A 22 -6.66 -1.46 -6.29
N ASP A 23 -6.40 -1.63 -7.59
CA ASP A 23 -5.88 -2.86 -8.17
C ASP A 23 -4.42 -3.10 -7.81
N LEU A 24 -3.68 -2.05 -7.42
CA LEU A 24 -2.30 -2.16 -6.95
C LEU A 24 -2.19 -2.61 -5.50
N VAL A 25 -3.27 -2.53 -4.72
CA VAL A 25 -3.24 -2.80 -3.27
C VAL A 25 -2.78 -4.26 -3.04
N PRO A 26 -1.64 -4.47 -2.36
CA PRO A 26 -1.13 -5.82 -2.14
C PRO A 26 -2.11 -6.66 -1.32
N LYS A 27 -2.35 -7.91 -1.74
CA LYS A 27 -3.21 -8.84 -1.02
C LYS A 27 -2.44 -9.54 0.10
N GLY A 28 -3.00 -9.56 1.30
CA GLY A 28 -2.42 -10.21 2.46
C GLY A 28 -3.00 -9.66 3.77
N GLU A 29 -2.85 -10.41 4.84
CA GLU A 29 -3.29 -9.97 6.17
C GLU A 29 -2.35 -8.86 6.69
N ARG A 30 -2.92 -7.86 7.38
CA ARG A 30 -2.15 -6.83 8.10
C ARG A 30 -2.16 -7.17 9.57
N ARG A 31 -0.99 -7.29 10.19
CA ARG A 31 -0.85 -7.61 11.62
C ARG A 31 0.01 -6.59 12.35
N GLY A 32 -0.51 -6.08 13.47
CA GLY A 32 0.22 -5.21 14.37
C GLY A 32 0.93 -6.01 15.45
N ILE A 33 2.14 -5.58 15.80
CA ILE A 33 2.83 -6.00 17.02
C ILE A 33 3.10 -4.76 17.85
N ASP A 34 2.46 -4.67 19.01
CA ASP A 34 2.72 -3.60 19.96
C ASP A 34 3.89 -3.98 20.86
N LEU A 35 4.92 -3.15 20.86
CA LEU A 35 6.08 -3.34 21.72
C LEU A 35 5.68 -3.33 23.21
N LYS A 36 4.61 -2.60 23.56
CA LYS A 36 4.06 -2.53 24.91
C LYS A 36 3.87 -3.90 25.54
N ASP A 37 3.38 -4.88 24.79
CA ASP A 37 3.08 -6.23 25.27
C ASP A 37 4.35 -7.00 25.69
N PHE A 38 5.51 -6.54 25.22
CA PHE A 38 6.82 -7.10 25.55
C PHE A 38 7.46 -6.43 26.77
N LEU A 39 6.99 -5.26 27.17
CA LEU A 39 7.57 -4.50 28.27
C LEU A 39 7.10 -5.01 29.64
N PHE A 40 7.94 -4.84 30.65
CA PHE A 40 7.60 -5.05 32.04
C PHE A 40 6.70 -3.90 32.51
N MET A 41 5.52 -4.25 33.04
CA MET A 41 4.48 -3.28 33.41
C MET A 41 4.16 -2.30 32.28
N GLU A 42 4.23 -2.76 31.02
CA GLU A 42 3.92 -1.95 29.83
C GLU A 42 4.81 -0.70 29.64
N MET A 43 5.90 -0.56 30.41
CA MET A 43 6.68 0.69 30.46
C MET A 43 8.20 0.48 30.38
N VAL A 44 8.72 -0.65 30.86
CA VAL A 44 10.18 -0.85 31.01
C VAL A 44 10.63 -2.09 30.27
N LEU A 45 11.67 -1.97 29.45
CA LEU A 45 12.30 -3.14 28.85
C LEU A 45 13.23 -3.82 29.88
N LYS A 46 12.90 -5.05 30.28
CA LYS A 46 13.82 -5.96 30.98
C LYS A 46 14.38 -6.95 29.98
N GLU A 47 15.69 -6.93 29.74
CA GLU A 47 16.30 -7.67 28.62
C GLU A 47 15.95 -9.16 28.63
N LYS A 48 16.08 -9.83 29.78
CA LYS A 48 15.77 -11.26 29.91
C LYS A 48 14.31 -11.54 29.53
N ASP A 49 13.36 -10.87 30.19
CA ASP A 49 11.93 -11.04 29.97
C ASP A 49 11.54 -10.73 28.52
N PHE A 50 12.11 -9.66 27.94
CA PHE A 50 11.86 -9.26 26.56
C PHE A 50 12.32 -10.36 25.57
N ARG A 51 13.54 -10.87 25.74
CA ARG A 51 14.07 -11.94 24.88
C ARG A 51 13.24 -13.22 24.99
N GLU A 52 12.80 -13.57 26.19
CA GLU A 52 11.93 -14.73 26.41
C GLU A 52 10.59 -14.57 25.67
N LYS A 53 9.95 -13.39 25.77
CA LYS A 53 8.71 -13.09 25.04
C LYS A 53 8.89 -13.11 23.52
N VAL A 54 9.97 -12.53 22.99
CA VAL A 54 10.26 -12.57 21.54
C VAL A 54 10.50 -14.01 21.07
N ALA A 55 11.25 -14.81 21.82
CA ALA A 55 11.49 -16.20 21.48
C ALA A 55 10.19 -17.02 21.41
N ALA A 56 9.22 -16.69 22.27
CA ALA A 56 7.91 -17.33 22.36
C ALA A 56 6.92 -16.94 21.24
N ILE A 57 7.22 -15.92 20.42
CA ILE A 57 6.37 -15.56 19.27
C ILE A 57 6.25 -16.78 18.33
N ASN A 58 5.02 -17.14 18.01
CA ASN A 58 4.73 -18.16 17.01
C ASN A 58 4.81 -17.57 15.60
N GLY A 59 5.91 -17.82 14.88
CA GLY A 59 6.14 -17.24 13.55
C GLY A 59 5.11 -17.64 12.49
N GLU A 60 4.47 -18.82 12.65
CA GLU A 60 3.44 -19.31 11.71
C GLU A 60 2.18 -18.44 11.74
N GLU A 61 1.87 -17.77 12.86
CA GLU A 61 0.75 -16.83 12.93
C GLU A 61 0.96 -15.62 12.02
N TYR A 62 2.21 -15.30 11.68
CA TYR A 62 2.56 -14.17 10.82
C TYR A 62 2.88 -14.59 9.39
N LYS A 63 2.68 -15.86 9.05
CA LYS A 63 2.99 -16.39 7.73
C LYS A 63 2.26 -15.63 6.63
N ASP A 64 3.00 -15.24 5.61
CA ASP A 64 2.49 -14.54 4.43
C ASP A 64 1.78 -13.19 4.74
N SER A 65 1.96 -12.66 5.94
CA SER A 65 1.34 -11.42 6.42
C SER A 65 2.25 -10.20 6.24
N TYR A 66 1.65 -9.02 6.26
CA TYR A 66 2.32 -7.73 6.32
C TYR A 66 2.27 -7.22 7.77
N VAL A 67 3.44 -7.02 8.37
CA VAL A 67 3.55 -6.73 9.81
C VAL A 67 4.01 -5.30 10.04
N TYR A 68 3.37 -4.61 10.98
CA TYR A 68 3.84 -3.32 11.49
C TYR A 68 4.14 -3.43 12.98
N ILE A 69 5.30 -2.92 13.38
CA ILE A 69 5.75 -2.90 14.78
C ILE A 69 5.68 -1.47 15.27
N TYR A 70 4.89 -1.25 16.32
CA TYR A 70 4.67 0.06 16.94
C TYR A 70 4.86 -0.02 18.45
N ASN A 71 4.77 1.11 19.14
CA ASN A 71 4.89 1.18 20.59
C ASN A 71 3.81 2.11 21.14
N SER A 72 2.68 1.57 21.58
CA SER A 72 1.59 2.40 22.13
C SER A 72 1.85 2.93 23.53
N ALA A 73 2.87 2.40 24.22
CA ALA A 73 3.27 2.89 25.54
C ALA A 73 4.08 4.18 25.48
N ASP A 74 4.55 4.59 24.30
CA ASP A 74 5.53 5.68 24.12
C ASP A 74 6.77 5.52 25.02
N ALA A 75 7.07 4.27 25.39
CA ALA A 75 8.18 3.95 26.27
C ALA A 75 9.50 4.14 25.53
N ILE A 76 10.47 4.81 26.15
CA ILE A 76 11.82 4.94 25.59
C ILE A 76 12.50 3.58 25.66
N VAL A 77 12.62 2.95 24.50
CA VAL A 77 13.23 1.62 24.34
C VAL A 77 14.45 1.68 23.42
N PRO A 78 15.45 0.81 23.63
CA PRO A 78 16.58 0.74 22.73
C PRO A 78 16.17 0.15 21.38
N LEU A 79 16.74 0.68 20.29
CA LEU A 79 16.40 0.31 18.91
C LEU A 79 16.52 -1.21 18.63
N TRP A 80 17.43 -1.91 19.31
CA TRP A 80 17.61 -3.36 19.15
C TRP A 80 16.37 -4.18 19.53
N ALA A 81 15.43 -3.63 20.32
CA ALA A 81 14.20 -4.31 20.67
C ALA A 81 13.36 -4.65 19.42
N TYR A 82 13.22 -3.66 18.52
CA TYR A 82 12.55 -3.83 17.23
C TYR A 82 13.30 -4.83 16.34
N PHE A 83 14.63 -4.80 16.34
CA PHE A 83 15.45 -5.71 15.53
C PHE A 83 15.23 -7.18 15.92
N LEU A 84 15.07 -7.49 17.21
CA LEU A 84 14.82 -8.85 17.66
C LEU A 84 13.45 -9.37 17.21
N ILE A 85 12.41 -8.54 17.26
CA ILE A 85 11.07 -8.90 16.75
C ILE A 85 11.15 -9.12 15.24
N THR A 86 11.78 -8.21 14.49
CA THR A 86 11.96 -8.36 13.04
C THR A 86 12.73 -9.62 12.69
N ALA A 87 13.86 -9.89 13.35
CA ALA A 87 14.67 -11.08 13.10
C ALA A 87 13.92 -12.39 13.37
N LYS A 88 13.00 -12.39 14.35
CA LYS A 88 12.15 -13.55 14.67
C LYS A 88 11.12 -13.86 13.57
N LEU A 89 10.69 -12.85 12.81
CA LEU A 89 9.57 -12.95 11.86
C LEU A 89 9.98 -12.79 10.38
N ALA A 90 11.23 -12.40 10.11
CA ALA A 90 11.70 -12.09 8.76
C ALA A 90 11.58 -13.25 7.76
N ASP A 91 11.68 -14.50 8.24
CA ASP A 91 11.57 -15.68 7.38
C ASP A 91 10.11 -16.13 7.11
N THR A 92 9.12 -15.57 7.83
CA THR A 92 7.71 -15.99 7.70
C THR A 92 6.79 -14.87 7.18
N ALA A 93 7.03 -13.62 7.57
CA ALA A 93 6.25 -12.47 7.10
C ALA A 93 6.72 -12.00 5.70
N LYS A 94 5.81 -11.40 4.92
CA LYS A 94 6.14 -10.83 3.60
C LYS A 94 6.90 -9.51 3.67
N LYS A 95 6.50 -8.66 4.63
CA LYS A 95 7.10 -7.35 4.89
C LYS A 95 6.93 -7.06 6.38
N ILE A 96 7.95 -6.47 6.98
CA ILE A 96 7.90 -5.95 8.34
C ILE A 96 8.32 -4.49 8.27
N VAL A 97 7.53 -3.61 8.88
CA VAL A 97 7.82 -2.18 8.95
C VAL A 97 7.79 -1.71 10.40
N PHE A 98 8.51 -0.63 10.69
CA PHE A 98 8.33 0.12 11.93
C PHE A 98 7.32 1.24 11.68
N GLY A 99 6.41 1.45 12.63
CA GLY A 99 5.30 2.39 12.51
C GLY A 99 3.96 1.72 12.74
N ASP A 100 2.90 2.46 12.45
CA ASP A 100 1.52 2.00 12.60
C ASP A 100 0.96 1.37 11.31
N ALA A 101 -0.35 1.12 11.31
CA ALA A 101 -1.05 0.57 10.16
C ALA A 101 -1.02 1.52 8.94
N GLU A 102 -1.01 2.84 9.16
CA GLU A 102 -0.94 3.82 8.08
C GLU A 102 0.45 3.81 7.43
N ASN A 103 1.50 3.78 8.25
CA ASN A 103 2.88 3.65 7.75
C ASN A 103 3.06 2.37 6.92
N LEU A 104 2.42 1.27 7.33
CA LEU A 104 2.43 0.03 6.54
C LEU A 104 1.78 0.21 5.18
N GLU A 105 0.57 0.77 5.10
CA GLU A 105 -0.09 0.97 3.81
C GLU A 105 0.68 1.93 2.90
N ILE A 106 1.31 2.98 3.45
CA ILE A 106 2.18 3.89 2.68
C ILE A 106 3.32 3.11 2.02
N ILE A 107 4.03 2.29 2.79
CA ILE A 107 5.18 1.51 2.28
C ILE A 107 4.71 0.44 1.28
N LEU A 108 3.59 -0.23 1.54
CA LEU A 108 3.06 -1.25 0.63
C LEU A 108 2.63 -0.66 -0.71
N MET A 109 1.96 0.50 -0.68
CA MET A 109 1.55 1.19 -1.91
C MET A 109 2.74 1.79 -2.65
N HIS A 110 3.73 2.33 -1.94
CA HIS A 110 4.99 2.75 -2.54
C HIS A 110 5.62 1.60 -3.32
N ASP A 111 5.86 0.45 -2.69
CA ASP A 111 6.44 -0.72 -3.34
C ASP A 111 5.59 -1.18 -4.53
N ALA A 112 4.26 -1.19 -4.41
CA ALA A 112 3.37 -1.59 -5.49
C ALA A 112 3.47 -0.66 -6.71
N ILE A 113 3.49 0.66 -6.49
CA ILE A 113 3.60 1.65 -7.57
C ILE A 113 4.98 1.61 -8.21
N GLN A 114 6.05 1.47 -7.44
CA GLN A 114 7.41 1.44 -7.98
C GLN A 114 7.65 0.21 -8.87
N ASN A 115 7.00 -0.91 -8.57
CA ASN A 115 7.19 -2.19 -9.26
C ASN A 115 6.13 -2.49 -10.33
N TYR A 116 5.08 -1.67 -10.45
CA TYR A 116 4.07 -1.85 -11.48
C TYR A 116 4.56 -1.40 -12.86
N ASP A 117 4.29 -2.20 -13.89
CA ASP A 117 4.62 -1.85 -15.27
C ASP A 117 3.52 -0.97 -15.90
N PHE A 118 3.82 0.31 -16.04
CA PHE A 118 2.93 1.28 -16.69
C PHE A 118 3.12 1.37 -18.21
N SER A 119 3.89 0.48 -18.83
CA SER A 119 4.19 0.50 -20.27
C SER A 119 2.94 0.55 -21.14
N GLU A 120 1.86 -0.12 -20.73
CA GLU A 120 0.58 -0.12 -21.43
C GLU A 120 -0.07 1.26 -21.52
N MET A 121 0.30 2.22 -20.67
CA MET A 121 -0.25 3.57 -20.62
C MET A 121 0.56 4.58 -21.45
N ASN A 122 1.69 4.16 -22.02
CA ASN A 122 2.58 5.04 -22.77
C ASN A 122 1.88 5.73 -23.94
N GLY A 123 1.94 7.06 -23.97
CA GLY A 123 1.31 7.91 -24.99
C GLY A 123 -0.23 7.89 -24.99
N LYS A 124 -0.87 7.27 -24.00
CA LYS A 124 -2.33 7.14 -23.92
C LYS A 124 -2.95 8.17 -22.97
N ARG A 125 -4.27 8.32 -23.06
CA ARG A 125 -5.04 9.11 -22.10
C ARG A 125 -5.42 8.20 -20.94
N VAL A 126 -5.16 8.63 -19.71
CA VAL A 126 -5.43 7.84 -18.50
C VAL A 126 -6.39 8.61 -17.60
N LEU A 127 -7.44 7.93 -17.16
CA LEU A 127 -8.32 8.35 -16.08
C LEU A 127 -8.05 7.45 -14.88
N VAL A 128 -7.49 8.03 -13.82
CA VAL A 128 -7.28 7.36 -12.54
C VAL A 128 -8.57 7.46 -11.74
N LYS A 129 -9.09 6.31 -11.33
CA LYS A 129 -10.21 6.22 -10.39
C LYS A 129 -9.66 6.13 -8.97
N GLY A 130 -10.20 6.94 -8.07
CA GLY A 130 -10.04 6.74 -6.64
C GLY A 130 -11.12 5.79 -6.13
N CYS A 131 -10.77 4.97 -5.14
CA CYS A 131 -11.74 4.13 -4.44
C CYS A 131 -12.10 4.78 -3.10
N THR A 132 -13.39 4.82 -2.74
CA THR A 132 -13.85 5.28 -1.42
C THR A 132 -13.80 4.18 -0.36
N ASP A 133 -13.70 2.92 -0.78
CA ASP A 133 -13.98 1.76 0.10
C ASP A 133 -12.71 1.16 0.71
N LYS A 134 -11.54 1.43 0.14
CA LYS A 134 -10.23 1.08 0.69
C LYS A 134 -9.48 2.34 1.04
N ALA A 135 -8.96 2.42 2.27
CA ALA A 135 -8.10 3.52 2.71
C ALA A 135 -6.75 3.43 1.96
N ILE A 136 -6.70 4.00 0.76
CA ILE A 136 -5.48 4.15 -0.02
C ILE A 136 -4.79 5.44 0.47
N PRO A 137 -3.54 5.39 0.94
CA PRO A 137 -2.84 6.57 1.44
C PRO A 137 -2.75 7.67 0.38
N GLU A 138 -2.86 8.95 0.77
CA GLU A 138 -2.76 10.04 -0.22
C GLU A 138 -1.42 10.03 -0.96
N ASN A 139 -0.34 9.62 -0.26
CA ASN A 139 0.99 9.49 -0.85
C ASN A 139 1.02 8.58 -2.09
N ALA A 140 0.18 7.53 -2.12
CA ALA A 140 0.08 6.64 -3.28
C ALA A 140 -0.40 7.38 -4.54
N TYR A 141 -1.34 8.32 -4.40
CA TYR A 141 -1.81 9.12 -5.52
C TYR A 141 -0.74 10.11 -5.99
N VAL A 142 -0.01 10.73 -5.06
CA VAL A 142 1.10 11.63 -5.39
C VAL A 142 2.16 10.90 -6.21
N GLU A 143 2.63 9.75 -5.74
CA GLU A 143 3.63 8.94 -6.45
C GLU A 143 3.12 8.42 -7.79
N LEU A 144 1.84 8.04 -7.88
CA LEU A 144 1.25 7.61 -9.13
C LEU A 144 1.31 8.73 -10.18
N VAL A 145 1.02 9.98 -9.80
CA VAL A 145 1.16 11.12 -10.72
C VAL A 145 2.61 11.28 -11.17
N GLU A 146 3.59 11.18 -10.26
CA GLU A 146 5.01 11.26 -10.61
C GLU A 146 5.42 10.19 -11.63
N LYS A 147 4.94 8.95 -11.45
CA LYS A 147 5.20 7.83 -12.37
C LYS A 147 4.52 7.98 -13.72
N LEU A 148 3.28 8.42 -13.75
CA LEU A 148 2.49 8.52 -14.98
C LEU A 148 2.82 9.75 -15.81
N LYS A 149 3.18 10.88 -15.18
CA LYS A 149 3.46 12.15 -15.86
C LYS A 149 4.41 12.04 -17.06
N PRO A 150 5.57 11.33 -16.99
CA PRO A 150 6.46 11.20 -18.14
C PRO A 150 6.00 10.18 -19.19
N VAL A 151 4.99 9.36 -18.88
CA VAL A 151 4.56 8.22 -19.71
C VAL A 151 3.30 8.55 -20.50
N VAL A 152 2.32 9.23 -19.88
CA VAL A 152 0.98 9.40 -20.45
C VAL A 152 0.85 10.67 -21.28
N LYS A 153 -0.09 10.67 -22.22
CA LYS A 153 -0.45 11.87 -23.00
C LYS A 153 -1.33 12.83 -22.20
N SER A 154 -2.25 12.31 -21.41
CA SER A 154 -3.06 13.12 -20.49
C SER A 154 -3.47 12.30 -19.29
N LEU A 155 -3.55 12.95 -18.13
CA LEU A 155 -4.00 12.34 -16.89
C LEU A 155 -5.22 13.08 -16.36
N MET A 156 -6.23 12.33 -15.96
CA MET A 156 -7.43 12.81 -15.28
C MET A 156 -7.63 11.99 -14.00
N PHE A 157 -8.29 12.58 -13.02
CA PHE A 157 -8.69 11.89 -11.78
C PHE A 157 -10.20 12.01 -11.58
N GLY A 158 -10.85 10.92 -11.17
CA GLY A 158 -12.28 10.88 -10.87
C GLY A 158 -13.01 9.83 -11.68
N GLU A 159 -14.27 10.11 -12.01
CA GLU A 159 -15.13 9.21 -12.78
C GLU A 159 -15.26 9.65 -14.24
N ALA A 160 -15.64 8.72 -15.12
CA ALA A 160 -15.78 9.01 -16.55
C ALA A 160 -16.75 10.19 -16.82
N CYS A 161 -17.79 10.33 -15.99
CA CYS A 161 -18.78 11.40 -16.09
C CYS A 161 -18.42 12.66 -15.28
N SER A 162 -17.44 12.58 -14.37
CA SER A 162 -17.06 13.65 -13.45
C SER A 162 -15.57 13.49 -13.10
N ASN A 163 -14.70 14.04 -13.94
CA ASN A 163 -13.26 13.98 -13.76
C ASN A 163 -12.61 15.37 -13.76
N VAL A 164 -11.50 15.46 -13.06
CA VAL A 164 -10.63 16.62 -12.99
C VAL A 164 -9.40 16.35 -13.86
N PRO A 165 -9.13 17.19 -14.88
CA PRO A 165 -7.90 17.07 -15.66
C PRO A 165 -6.70 17.51 -14.82
N ILE A 166 -5.67 16.66 -14.77
CA ILE A 166 -4.45 16.88 -13.98
C ILE A 166 -3.30 17.35 -14.86
N LEU A 167 -3.10 16.71 -16.01
CA LEU A 167 -2.08 17.10 -16.99
C LEU A 167 -2.53 16.82 -18.42
N LYS A 168 -2.03 17.64 -19.35
CA LYS A 168 -2.30 17.52 -20.78
C LYS A 168 -1.02 17.88 -21.53
N ASN A 169 -0.42 16.87 -22.17
CA ASN A 169 0.75 17.01 -23.05
C ASN A 169 0.30 17.11 -24.52
#